data_AF-A0AAD2G2K7-F1
#
_entry.id   AF-A0AAD2G2K7-F1
#
_cell.length_a   1.000
_cell.length_b   1.000
_cell.length_c   1.000
_cell.angle_alpha   90.00
_cell.angle_beta   90.00
_cell.angle_gamma   90.00
#
_symmetry.space_group_name_H-M   'P 1'
#
loop_
_entity.id
_entity.type
_entity.pdbx_description
1 polymer ?
#
loop_
_entity_poly.entity_id
_entity_poly.type
_entity_poly.pdbx_seq_one_letter_code
_entity_poly.pdbx_strand_id
1 'polypeptide(L)'
;MITLAEIRQQDIMNKTKDLFGPIYALRPEMDIVCERGTFANENPRNQVLIDKIRRALPDYDSASLHLKGRGAMITDFFTQVTSGGGRFLMRIHETTQEWKEINDKARRDKISYLFRDEARKARNVEASFAALENVAV
;
A
#
# COMPACT_ATOMS: atom_id res chain seq x y z
N MET A 1 -35.91 10.18 0.89
CA MET A 1 -35.09 10.09 -0.34
C MET A 1 -33.91 11.03 -0.15
N ILE A 2 -32.68 10.51 -0.13
CA ILE A 2 -31.48 11.35 -0.04
C ILE A 2 -31.18 11.87 -1.46
N THR A 3 -30.98 13.17 -1.59
CA THR A 3 -30.70 13.81 -2.88
C THR A 3 -29.24 13.60 -3.29
N LEU A 4 -28.96 13.64 -4.59
CA LEU A 4 -27.58 13.56 -5.12
C LEU A 4 -26.67 14.69 -4.59
N ALA A 5 -27.25 15.84 -4.26
CA ALA A 5 -26.53 16.97 -3.67
C ALA A 5 -26.06 16.67 -2.24
N GLU A 6 -26.92 16.05 -1.43
CA GLU A 6 -26.60 15.64 -0.05
C GLU A 6 -25.54 14.53 -0.04
N ILE A 7 -25.62 13.56 -0.95
CA ILE A 7 -24.57 12.53 -1.10
C ILE A 7 -23.23 13.18 -1.41
N ARG A 8 -23.19 14.16 -2.32
CA ARG A 8 -21.97 14.86 -2.73
C ARG A 8 -21.41 15.73 -1.60
N GLN A 9 -22.25 16.42 -0.84
CA GLN A 9 -21.83 17.19 0.34
C GLN A 9 -21.29 16.28 1.45
N GLN A 10 -21.93 15.14 1.70
CA GLN A 10 -21.46 14.16 2.68
C GLN A 10 -20.09 13.60 2.27
N ASP A 11 -19.87 13.33 0.98
CA ASP A 11 -18.62 12.82 0.45
C ASP A 11 -17.48 13.87 0.52
N ILE A 12 -17.80 15.14 0.28
CA ILE A 12 -16.86 16.27 0.49
C ILE A 12 -16.53 16.40 1.98
N MET A 13 -17.52 16.34 2.87
CA MET A 13 -17.32 16.42 4.33
C MET A 13 -16.51 15.23 4.88
N ASN A 14 -16.70 14.03 4.35
CA ASN A 14 -15.92 12.86 4.72
C ASN A 14 -14.47 12.99 4.20
N LYS A 15 -14.26 13.52 2.99
CA LYS A 15 -12.93 13.87 2.49
C LYS A 15 -12.23 14.95 3.30
N THR A 16 -12.96 15.94 3.82
CA THR A 16 -12.37 17.04 4.59
C THR A 16 -12.15 16.69 6.06
N LYS A 17 -12.88 15.74 6.64
CA LYS A 17 -12.53 15.19 7.97
C LYS A 17 -11.13 14.57 7.98
N ASP A 18 -10.76 13.93 6.87
CA ASP A 18 -9.40 13.45 6.62
C ASP A 18 -8.38 14.58 6.37
N LEU A 19 -8.72 15.86 6.55
CA LEU A 19 -7.78 17.01 6.51
C LEU A 19 -7.39 17.54 7.91
N PHE A 20 -8.18 17.31 8.97
CA PHE A 20 -7.92 17.85 10.33
C PHE A 20 -7.12 16.93 11.27
N GLY A 21 -6.11 16.25 10.74
CA GLY A 21 -5.27 15.32 11.50
C GLY A 21 -3.91 15.93 11.77
N PRO A 22 -3.16 15.39 12.74
CA PRO A 22 -1.81 15.84 13.02
C PRO A 22 -0.94 15.79 11.75
N ILE A 23 -0.18 16.86 11.55
CA ILE A 23 0.87 16.93 10.52
C ILE A 23 2.13 16.32 11.12
N TYR A 24 2.81 15.51 10.33
CA TYR A 24 4.01 14.80 10.75
C TYR A 24 5.21 15.19 9.90
N ALA A 25 6.38 15.18 10.52
CA ALA A 25 7.65 15.06 9.81
C ALA A 25 7.87 13.59 9.42
N LEU A 26 8.33 13.36 8.20
CA LEU A 26 8.68 12.03 7.70
C LEU A 26 9.95 11.51 8.40
N ARG A 27 9.89 10.25 8.85
CA ARG A 27 11.05 9.50 9.35
C ARG A 27 11.34 8.34 8.39
N PRO A 28 12.24 8.51 7.40
CA PRO A 28 12.43 7.54 6.30
C PRO A 28 12.71 6.10 6.74
N GLU A 29 13.28 5.93 7.92
CA GLU A 29 13.65 4.66 8.54
C GLU A 29 12.48 3.92 9.22
N MET A 30 11.38 4.62 9.52
CA MET A 30 10.22 4.07 10.24
C MET A 30 8.91 4.19 9.46
N ASP A 31 8.74 5.27 8.71
CA ASP A 31 7.48 5.62 8.08
C ASP A 31 7.41 5.13 6.64
N ILE A 32 6.26 4.56 6.28
CA ILE A 32 5.90 4.11 4.94
C ILE A 32 5.33 5.28 4.15
N VAL A 33 5.87 5.54 2.98
CA VAL A 33 5.38 6.58 2.06
C VAL A 33 4.33 6.01 1.13
N CYS A 34 3.12 6.56 1.19
CA CYS A 34 1.95 6.10 0.45
C CYS A 34 1.71 6.85 -0.86
N GLU A 35 2.73 7.50 -1.38
CA GLU A 35 2.67 8.22 -2.66
C GLU A 35 3.05 7.33 -3.85
N ARG A 36 2.99 7.92 -5.05
CA ARG A 36 3.48 7.32 -6.29
C ARG A 36 4.82 7.93 -6.68
N GLY A 37 5.57 7.21 -7.51
CA GLY A 37 6.80 7.72 -8.12
C GLY A 37 8.07 7.42 -7.32
N THR A 38 9.16 8.03 -7.78
CA THR A 38 10.54 7.73 -7.34
C THR A 38 10.72 7.89 -5.84
N PHE A 39 10.19 8.95 -5.24
CA PHE A 39 10.33 9.19 -3.80
C PHE A 39 9.77 8.06 -2.93
N ALA A 40 8.62 7.50 -3.29
CA ALA A 40 8.04 6.36 -2.59
C ALA A 40 8.83 5.07 -2.85
N ASN A 41 9.41 4.92 -4.04
CA ASN A 41 10.24 3.76 -4.37
C ASN A 41 11.58 3.80 -3.65
N GLU A 42 12.22 4.96 -3.50
CA GLU A 42 13.54 5.08 -2.87
C GLU A 42 13.47 5.13 -1.34
N ASN A 43 12.27 5.25 -0.76
CA ASN A 43 12.10 5.24 0.68
C ASN A 43 12.56 3.87 1.27
N PRO A 44 13.53 3.86 2.21
CA PRO A 44 14.09 2.62 2.75
C PRO A 44 13.05 1.70 3.38
N ARG A 45 12.07 2.28 4.09
CA ARG A 45 11.03 1.50 4.75
C ARG A 45 10.05 0.89 3.75
N ASN A 46 9.78 1.57 2.64
CA ASN A 46 9.01 0.99 1.54
C ASN A 46 9.73 -0.21 0.91
N GLN A 47 11.05 -0.14 0.73
CA GLN A 47 11.84 -1.27 0.23
C GLN A 47 11.75 -2.48 1.17
N VAL A 48 11.93 -2.27 2.48
CA VAL A 48 11.77 -3.33 3.49
C VAL A 48 10.37 -3.93 3.44
N LEU A 49 9.33 -3.12 3.26
CA LEU A 49 7.95 -3.59 3.14
C LEU A 49 7.76 -4.44 1.87
N ILE A 50 8.27 -3.98 0.72
CA ILE A 50 8.21 -4.70 -0.55
C ILE A 50 8.90 -6.06 -0.44
N ASP A 51 10.09 -6.11 0.16
CA ASP A 51 10.82 -7.37 0.34
C ASP A 51 10.07 -8.36 1.23
N LYS A 52 9.44 -7.88 2.30
CA LYS A 52 8.56 -8.72 3.13
C LYS A 52 7.37 -9.24 2.32
N ILE A 53 6.74 -8.38 1.51
CA ILE A 53 5.62 -8.76 0.65
C ILE A 53 6.05 -9.85 -0.34
N ARG A 54 7.20 -9.68 -0.99
CA ARG A 54 7.76 -10.67 -1.93
C ARG A 54 7.95 -12.04 -1.29
N ARG A 55 8.47 -12.08 -0.07
CA ARG A 55 8.64 -13.34 0.68
C ARG A 55 7.31 -14.00 1.04
N ALA A 56 6.26 -13.20 1.24
CA ALA A 56 4.91 -13.68 1.57
C ALA A 56 4.03 -13.93 0.32
N LEU A 57 4.52 -13.66 -0.90
CA LEU A 57 3.74 -13.86 -2.13
C LEU A 57 3.24 -15.31 -2.31
N PRO A 58 4.05 -16.36 -2.08
CA PRO A 58 3.58 -17.74 -2.23
C PRO A 58 2.39 -18.05 -1.32
N ASP A 59 2.46 -17.58 -0.08
CA ASP A 59 1.38 -17.72 0.90
C ASP A 59 0.15 -16.89 0.49
N TYR A 60 0.35 -15.69 -0.04
CA TYR A 60 -0.74 -14.83 -0.51
C TYR A 60 -1.51 -15.42 -1.71
N ASP A 61 -0.80 -16.06 -2.62
CA ASP A 61 -1.38 -16.73 -3.78
C ASP A 61 -2.08 -18.03 -3.38
N SER A 62 -1.53 -18.82 -2.47
CA SER A 62 -2.21 -20.00 -1.91
C SER A 62 -3.46 -19.63 -1.09
N ALA A 63 -3.40 -18.53 -0.34
CA ALA A 63 -4.53 -17.99 0.43
C ALA A 63 -5.66 -17.45 -0.46
N SER A 64 -5.45 -17.33 -1.78
CA SER A 64 -6.51 -16.96 -2.72
C SER A 64 -7.73 -17.88 -2.67
N LEU A 65 -7.53 -19.14 -2.26
CA LEU A 65 -8.56 -20.15 -2.09
C LEU A 65 -9.45 -19.89 -0.86
N HIS A 66 -9.01 -19.06 0.09
CA HIS A 66 -9.73 -18.72 1.30
C HIS A 66 -9.69 -17.20 1.55
N LEU A 67 -10.76 -16.48 1.19
CA LEU A 67 -10.87 -15.01 1.31
C LEU A 67 -10.41 -14.44 2.67
N LYS A 68 -10.64 -15.19 3.77
CA LYS A 68 -10.23 -14.79 5.12
C LYS A 68 -8.70 -14.73 5.31
N GLY A 69 -7.94 -15.55 4.58
CA GLY A 69 -6.47 -15.63 4.70
C GLY A 69 -5.77 -14.36 4.20
N ARG A 70 -6.20 -13.82 3.05
CA ARG A 70 -5.60 -12.60 2.49
C ARG A 70 -5.81 -11.38 3.36
N GLY A 71 -7.04 -11.21 3.88
CA GLY A 71 -7.38 -10.11 4.78
C GLY A 71 -6.54 -10.13 6.06
N ALA A 72 -6.40 -11.30 6.67
CA ALA A 72 -5.57 -11.48 7.87
C ALA A 72 -4.10 -11.13 7.59
N MET A 73 -3.54 -11.63 6.49
CA MET A 73 -2.16 -11.31 6.09
C MET A 73 -1.96 -9.80 5.90
N ILE A 74 -2.87 -9.12 5.21
CA ILE A 74 -2.81 -7.66 5.04
C ILE A 74 -2.82 -6.94 6.40
N THR A 75 -3.68 -7.38 7.32
CA THR A 75 -3.76 -6.83 8.67
C THR A 75 -2.46 -7.06 9.46
N ASP A 76 -1.84 -8.23 9.35
CA ASP A 76 -0.57 -8.53 10.03
C ASP A 76 0.57 -7.62 9.56
N PHE A 77 0.66 -7.36 8.25
CA PHE A 77 1.66 -6.44 7.70
C PHE A 77 1.49 -5.01 8.24
N PHE A 78 0.24 -4.55 8.32
CA PHE A 78 -0.09 -3.27 8.94
C PHE A 78 0.34 -3.24 10.41
N THR A 79 -0.04 -4.25 11.20
CA THR A 79 0.26 -4.35 12.63
C THR A 79 1.77 -4.39 12.90
N GLN A 80 2.54 -5.09 12.07
CA GLN A 80 4.00 -5.11 12.18
C GLN A 80 4.65 -3.74 11.97
N VAL A 81 4.10 -2.91 11.08
CA VAL A 81 4.62 -1.55 10.87
C VAL A 81 4.27 -0.65 12.06
N THR A 82 3.02 -0.67 12.50
CA THR A 82 2.53 0.23 13.56
C THR A 82 3.01 -0.14 14.96
N SER A 83 3.13 -1.43 15.27
CA SER A 83 3.70 -1.90 16.55
C SER A 83 5.16 -1.48 16.75
N GLY A 84 5.90 -1.29 15.66
CA GLY A 84 7.26 -0.73 15.67
C GLY A 84 7.31 0.80 15.70
N GLY A 85 6.17 1.48 15.86
CA GLY A 85 6.07 2.95 15.84
C GLY A 85 6.12 3.56 14.43
N GLY A 86 6.06 2.76 13.38
CA GLY A 86 6.00 3.22 11.99
C GLY A 86 4.61 3.69 11.60
N ARG A 87 4.53 4.69 10.72
CA ARG A 87 3.26 5.25 10.21
C ARG A 87 3.15 5.09 8.71
N PHE A 88 1.92 5.13 8.20
CA PHE A 88 1.66 5.20 6.76
C PHE A 88 1.32 6.64 6.42
N LEU A 89 2.23 7.32 5.73
CA LEU A 89 2.15 8.75 5.48
C LEU A 89 1.88 9.04 4.00
N MET A 90 1.02 10.01 3.74
CA MET A 90 0.79 10.60 2.42
C MET A 90 1.09 12.09 2.50
N ARG A 91 1.73 12.65 1.48
CA ARG A 91 2.01 14.08 1.46
C ARG A 91 0.72 14.83 1.19
N ILE A 92 0.51 15.92 1.92
CA ILE A 92 -0.65 16.79 1.72
C ILE A 92 -0.37 17.77 0.58
N HIS A 93 0.84 18.32 0.54
CA HIS A 93 1.23 19.32 -0.43
C HIS A 93 2.68 19.09 -0.88
N GLU A 94 2.93 19.18 -2.19
CA GLU A 94 4.26 18.90 -2.76
C GLU A 94 5.33 19.86 -2.23
N THR A 95 4.95 21.11 -1.98
CA THR A 95 5.86 22.20 -1.60
C THR A 95 6.16 22.28 -0.11
N THR A 96 5.24 21.88 0.77
CA THR A 96 5.39 22.09 2.22
C THR A 96 6.07 20.92 2.93
N GLN A 97 6.32 19.80 2.25
CA GLN A 97 6.83 18.56 2.85
C GLN A 97 5.99 18.10 4.05
N GLU A 98 4.71 18.46 4.07
CA GLU A 98 3.80 18.10 5.15
C GLU A 98 3.20 16.72 4.88
N TRP A 99 3.33 15.85 5.89
CA TRP A 99 2.87 14.48 5.80
C TRP A 99 1.71 14.24 6.73
N LYS A 100 0.80 13.38 6.29
CA LYS A 100 -0.34 12.96 7.07
C LYS A 100 -0.48 11.47 7.11
N GLU A 101 -0.85 10.97 8.28
CA GLU A 101 -1.20 9.57 8.41
C GLU A 101 -2.51 9.24 7.69
N ILE A 102 -2.47 8.21 6.86
CA ILE A 102 -3.64 7.73 6.14
C ILE A 102 -4.49 6.81 7.02
N ASN A 103 -5.81 6.79 6.76
CA ASN A 103 -6.74 5.95 7.51
C ASN A 103 -6.56 4.45 7.24
N ASP A 104 -7.15 3.61 8.09
CA ASP A 104 -7.01 2.14 8.02
C ASP A 104 -7.45 1.53 6.69
N LYS A 105 -8.47 2.11 6.06
CA LYS A 105 -8.94 1.66 4.74
C LYS A 105 -7.84 1.89 3.70
N ALA A 106 -7.29 3.10 3.64
CA ALA A 106 -6.22 3.45 2.72
C ALA A 106 -4.95 2.62 2.97
N ARG A 107 -4.63 2.31 4.24
CA ARG A 107 -3.53 1.41 4.60
C ARG A 107 -3.73 0.00 4.02
N ARG A 108 -4.91 -0.59 4.24
CA ARG A 108 -5.27 -1.91 3.67
C ARG A 108 -5.23 -1.91 2.15
N ASP A 109 -5.76 -0.86 1.53
CA ASP A 109 -5.73 -0.70 0.08
C ASP A 109 -4.28 -0.66 -0.43
N LYS A 110 -3.39 0.14 0.20
CA LYS A 110 -1.96 0.23 -0.15
C LYS A 110 -1.27 -1.13 -0.12
N ILE A 111 -1.41 -1.88 0.97
CA ILE A 111 -0.81 -3.22 1.09
C ILE A 111 -1.39 -4.18 0.05
N SER A 112 -2.71 -4.17 -0.15
CA SER A 112 -3.38 -4.99 -1.18
C SER A 112 -2.90 -4.68 -2.59
N TYR A 113 -2.68 -3.40 -2.91
CA TYR A 113 -2.13 -2.99 -4.19
C TYR A 113 -0.69 -3.49 -4.36
N LEU A 114 0.14 -3.39 -3.33
CA LEU A 114 1.52 -3.88 -3.37
C LEU A 114 1.58 -5.40 -3.61
N PHE A 115 0.78 -6.19 -2.90
CA PHE A 115 0.67 -7.64 -3.16
C PHE A 115 0.28 -7.93 -4.61
N ARG A 116 -0.74 -7.24 -5.14
CA ARG A 116 -1.18 -7.44 -6.54
C ARG A 116 -0.12 -7.04 -7.56
N ASP A 117 0.61 -5.95 -7.30
CA ASP A 117 1.66 -5.45 -8.19
C ASP A 117 2.84 -6.42 -8.22
N GLU A 118 3.32 -6.85 -7.06
CA GLU A 118 4.43 -7.80 -6.98
C GLU A 118 4.05 -9.19 -7.51
N ALA A 119 2.81 -9.66 -7.29
CA ALA A 119 2.33 -10.89 -7.91
C ALA A 119 2.27 -10.80 -9.45
N ARG A 120 1.93 -9.63 -10.00
CA ARG A 120 1.98 -9.39 -11.45
C ARG A 120 3.41 -9.40 -11.97
N LYS A 121 4.34 -8.77 -11.26
CA LYS A 121 5.77 -8.78 -11.62
C LYS A 121 6.34 -10.19 -11.64
N ALA A 122 6.04 -11.00 -10.62
CA ALA A 122 6.47 -12.40 -10.55
C ALA A 122 6.04 -13.21 -11.77
N ARG A 123 4.76 -13.14 -12.15
CA ARG A 123 4.23 -13.83 -13.35
C ARG A 123 4.86 -13.36 -14.65
N ASN A 124 5.16 -12.06 -14.79
CA ASN A 124 5.81 -11.54 -15.98
C ASN A 124 7.25 -12.04 -16.11
N VAL A 125 7.94 -12.20 -14.98
CA VAL A 125 9.30 -12.76 -14.94
C VAL A 125 9.27 -14.22 -15.37
N GLU A 126 8.36 -15.03 -14.81
CA GLU A 126 8.17 -16.44 -15.20
C GLU A 126 7.83 -16.59 -16.69
N ALA A 127 6.91 -15.77 -17.21
CA ALA A 127 6.57 -15.77 -18.64
C ALA A 127 7.77 -15.40 -19.52
N SER A 128 8.63 -14.49 -19.07
CA SER A 128 9.83 -14.08 -19.82
C SER A 128 10.86 -15.21 -19.86
N PHE A 129 11.07 -15.92 -18.74
CA PHE A 129 11.94 -17.10 -18.70
C PHE A 129 11.42 -18.23 -19.58
N ALA A 130 10.13 -18.56 -19.50
CA ALA A 130 9.51 -19.59 -20.33
C ALA A 130 9.59 -19.25 -21.84
N ALA A 131 9.47 -17.97 -22.20
CA ALA A 131 9.64 -17.53 -23.58
C ALA A 131 11.07 -17.73 -24.10
N LEU A 132 12.09 -17.49 -23.26
CA LEU A 132 13.49 -17.72 -23.63
C LEU A 132 13.81 -19.21 -23.82
N GLU A 133 13.26 -20.08 -22.97
CA GLU A 133 13.46 -21.53 -23.09
C GLU A 133 12.86 -22.11 -24.38
N ASN A 134 11.71 -21.59 -24.84
CA ASN A 134 11.06 -22.07 -26.07
C ASN A 134 11.72 -21.57 -27.38
N VAL A 135 12.59 -20.56 -27.33
CA VAL A 135 13.35 -20.06 -28.49
C VAL A 135 14.68 -20.82 -28.66
N ALA A 136 15.13 -21.52 -27.62
CA ALA A 136 16.38 -22.27 -27.62
C ALA A 136 16.24 -23.73 -28.12
N VAL A 137 15.06 -24.13 -28.59
CA VAL A 137 14.73 -25.46 -29.17
C VAL A 137 14.54 -25.33 -30.67
#